data_AF-A0A838D4B8-F1
#
_entry.id   AF-A0A838D4B8-F1
#
_cell.length_a   1.000
_cell.length_b   1.000
_cell.length_c   1.000
_cell.angle_alpha   90.00
_cell.angle_beta   90.00
_cell.angle_gamma   90.00
#
_symmetry.space_group_name_H-M   'P 1'
#
loop_
_entity.id
_entity.type
_entity.pdbx_description
1 polymer ?
#
loop_
_entity_poly.entity_id
_entity_poly.type
_entity_poly.pdbx_seq_one_letter_code
_entity_poly.pdbx_strand_id
1 'polypeptide(L)' 'MDFLSLFKKYGCDICGRRFRKIEDSMHHQLLFHSNNQSYDCSNCGSKFSDMDKLKDHIRKNHSYKK' A
#
# COMPACT_ATOMS: atom_id res chain seq x y z
N MET A 1 -1.15 17.95 -28.69
CA MET A 1 -0.94 17.84 -27.22
C MET A 1 -2.30 17.57 -26.60
N ASP A 2 -2.69 16.30 -26.57
CA ASP A 2 -4.03 15.87 -26.14
C ASP A 2 -4.28 16.13 -24.66
N PHE A 3 -5.26 16.99 -24.38
CA PHE A 3 -5.80 17.27 -23.04
C PHE A 3 -6.27 15.99 -22.31
N LEU A 4 -6.54 14.91 -23.06
CA LEU A 4 -6.91 13.59 -22.54
C LEU A 4 -5.78 12.90 -21.74
N SER A 5 -4.51 13.26 -21.97
CA SER A 5 -3.37 12.63 -21.26
C SER A 5 -3.15 13.15 -19.84
N LEU A 6 -3.70 14.32 -19.46
CA LEU A 6 -3.61 14.83 -18.09
C LEU A 6 -4.61 14.14 -17.16
N PHE A 7 -5.81 13.82 -17.65
CA PHE A 7 -6.85 13.07 -16.93
C PHE A 7 -6.50 11.60 -16.63
N LYS A 8 -5.45 11.07 -17.25
CA LYS A 8 -4.92 9.73 -16.96
C LYS A 8 -3.91 9.74 -15.80
N LYS A 9 -3.33 10.90 -15.45
CA LYS A 9 -2.25 10.98 -14.44
C LYS A 9 -2.74 11.06 -13.00
N TYR A 10 -3.95 11.54 -12.76
CA TYR A 10 -4.52 11.72 -11.41
C TYR A 10 -5.66 10.74 -11.14
N GLY A 11 -5.56 9.54 -11.73
CA GLY A 11 -6.44 8.43 -11.43
C GLY A 11 -5.85 7.60 -10.30
N CYS A 12 -6.70 7.14 -9.39
CA CYS A 12 -6.36 6.08 -8.47
C CYS A 12 -6.40 4.74 -9.22
N ASP A 13 -5.27 4.05 -9.31
CA ASP A 13 -5.20 2.72 -9.96
C ASP A 13 -5.89 1.61 -9.15
N ILE A 14 -6.22 1.87 -7.88
CA ILE A 14 -6.81 0.89 -6.95
C ILE A 14 -8.34 0.89 -7.03
N CYS A 15 -8.98 2.06 -7.09
CA CYS A 15 -10.44 2.17 -7.14
C CYS A 15 -10.97 2.89 -8.39
N GLY A 16 -10.08 3.31 -9.31
CA GLY A 16 -10.44 4.00 -10.54
C GLY A 16 -10.92 5.45 -10.37
N ARG A 17 -10.88 5.99 -9.15
CA ARG A 17 -11.35 7.35 -8.87
C ARG A 17 -10.44 8.40 -9.52
N ARG A 18 -11.02 9.40 -10.17
CA ARG A 18 -10.27 10.44 -10.91
C ARG A 18 -10.31 11.77 -10.18
N PHE A 19 -9.17 12.43 -10.12
CA PHE A 19 -9.00 13.73 -9.47
C PHE A 19 -8.60 14.78 -10.50
N ARG A 20 -8.90 16.05 -10.20
CA ARG A 20 -8.52 17.19 -11.06
C ARG A 20 -7.07 17.62 -10.82
N LYS A 21 -6.51 17.29 -9.66
CA LYS A 21 -5.15 17.67 -9.26
C LYS A 21 -4.39 16.47 -8.70
N ILE A 22 -3.06 16.55 -8.77
CA ILE A 22 -2.16 15.54 -8.21
C ILE A 22 -2.24 15.47 -6.68
N GLU A 23 -2.39 16.63 -6.02
CA GLU A 23 -2.49 16.73 -4.56
C GLU A 23 -3.69 15.97 -4.02
N ASP A 24 -4.84 16.08 -4.66
CA ASP A 24 -6.07 15.39 -4.28
C ASP A 24 -5.95 13.87 -4.49
N SER A 25 -5.32 13.47 -5.60
CA SER A 25 -5.06 12.05 -5.89
C SER A 25 -4.10 11.45 -4.86
N MET A 26 -3.03 12.17 -4.52
CA MET A 26 -2.06 11.74 -3.53
C MET A 26 -2.67 11.68 -2.12
N HIS A 27 -3.46 12.69 -1.73
CA HIS A 27 -4.19 12.66 -0.45
C HIS A 27 -5.15 11.48 -0.39
N HIS A 28 -5.89 11.22 -1.47
CA HIS A 28 -6.77 10.07 -1.54
C HIS A 28 -6.01 8.74 -1.45
N GLN A 29 -4.89 8.62 -2.16
CA GLN A 29 -4.00 7.46 -2.04
C GLN A 29 -3.55 7.28 -0.58
N LEU A 30 -3.14 8.36 0.09
CA LEU A 30 -2.68 8.33 1.49
C LEU A 30 -3.80 8.07 2.52
N LEU A 31 -5.04 8.50 2.26
CA LEU A 31 -6.14 8.39 3.22
C LEU A 31 -6.92 7.09 3.07
N PHE A 32 -7.09 6.58 1.85
CA PHE A 32 -8.01 5.48 1.55
C PHE A 32 -7.32 4.23 1.00
N HIS A 33 -6.10 4.38 0.50
CA HIS A 33 -5.33 3.28 -0.10
C HIS A 33 -3.93 3.14 0.49
N SER A 34 -3.62 3.92 1.52
CA SER A 34 -2.44 3.75 2.31
C SER A 34 -2.62 2.47 3.09
N ASN A 35 -2.21 1.37 2.46
CA ASN A 35 -1.95 0.10 3.10
C ASN A 35 -0.72 0.21 4.03
N ASN A 36 -0.48 1.37 4.65
CA ASN A 36 0.50 1.59 5.72
C ASN A 36 0.09 0.91 7.04
N GLN A 37 -0.75 -0.12 6.97
CA GLN A 37 -1.17 -0.89 8.13
C GLN A 37 -1.22 -2.38 7.81
N SER A 38 -0.32 -2.84 6.94
CA SER A 38 0.05 -4.24 6.93
C SER A 38 1.54 -4.39 6.68
N TYR A 39 2.27 -4.79 7.71
CA TYR A 39 3.61 -5.35 7.60
C TYR A 39 3.47 -6.77 7.05
N ASP A 40 4.00 -7.03 5.86
CA ASP A 40 3.99 -8.35 5.26
C ASP A 40 5.22 -9.16 5.68
N CYS A 41 5.02 -10.45 5.92
CA CYS A 41 6.11 -11.38 6.12
C CYS A 41 6.67 -11.81 4.77
N SER A 42 7.94 -11.49 4.49
CA SER A 42 8.59 -11.86 3.23
C SER A 42 8.77 -13.38 3.05
N ASN A 43 8.66 -14.18 4.11
CA ASN A 43 8.77 -15.64 4.03
C ASN A 43 7.46 -16.34 3.63
N CYS A 44 6.29 -15.78 3.92
CA CYS A 44 5.00 -16.44 3.68
C CYS A 44 3.87 -15.53 3.16
N GLY A 45 4.13 -14.23 3.01
CA GLY A 45 3.15 -13.25 2.54
C GLY A 45 2.07 -12.86 3.55
N SER A 46 2.16 -13.32 4.80
CA SER A 46 1.18 -13.00 5.85
C SER A 46 1.21 -11.50 6.18
N LYS A 47 0.04 -10.88 6.29
CA LYS A 47 -0.14 -9.44 6.53
C LYS A 47 -0.46 -9.17 8.00
N PHE A 48 0.25 -8.24 8.62
CA PHE A 48 0.09 -7.88 10.03
C PHE A 48 -0.13 -6.40 10.23
N SER A 49 -1.12 -6.01 11.04
CA SER A 49 -1.41 -4.58 11.28
C SER A 49 -0.32 -3.81 12.02
N ASP A 50 0.62 -4.52 12.68
CA ASP A 50 1.66 -3.95 13.55
C ASP A 50 3.01 -4.64 13.36
N MET A 51 4.12 -3.89 13.49
CA MET A 51 5.48 -4.40 13.29
C MET A 51 5.85 -5.45 14.35
N ASP A 52 5.43 -5.25 15.59
CA ASP A 52 5.75 -6.18 16.68
C ASP A 52 5.09 -7.54 16.49
N LYS A 53 3.89 -7.56 15.90
CA LYS A 53 3.20 -8.81 15.52
C LYS A 53 3.94 -9.51 14.38
N LEU A 54 4.44 -8.77 13.39
CA LEU A 54 5.27 -9.34 12.34
C LEU A 54 6.57 -9.93 12.94
N LYS A 55 7.25 -9.22 13.84
CA LYS A 55 8.49 -9.69 14.48
C LYS A 55 8.26 -10.96 15.30
N ASP A 56 7.20 -11.02 16.09
CA ASP A 56 6.85 -12.22 16.86
C ASP A 56 6.48 -13.39 15.93
N HIS A 57 5.75 -13.11 14.85
CA HIS A 57 5.43 -14.11 13.83
C HIS A 57 6.70 -14.67 13.19
N ILE A 58 7.63 -13.83 12.73
CA ILE A 58 8.91 -14.26 12.14
C ILE A 58 9.68 -15.08 13.17
N ARG A 59 9.76 -14.62 14.43
CA ARG A 59 10.48 -15.34 15.48
C ARG A 59 9.87 -16.71 15.78
N LYS A 60 8.55 -16.88 15.74
CA LYS A 60 7.90 -18.16 16.07
C LYS A 60 7.80 -19.11 14.88
N ASN A 61 7.56 -18.58 13.68
CA ASN A 61 7.19 -19.37 12.50
C ASN A 61 8.31 -19.46 11.47
N HIS A 62 9.27 -18.54 11.51
CA HIS A 62 10.37 -18.44 10.54
C HIS A 62 11.74 -18.32 11.20
N SER A 63 11.87 -18.54 12.52
CA SER A 63 13.17 -18.74 13.15
C SER A 63 13.73 -20.08 12.69
N TYR A 64 14.41 -20.06 11.56
CA TYR A 64 15.37 -21.09 11.24
C TYR A 64 16.48 -20.99 12.29
N LYS A 65 16.46 -21.93 13.25
CA LYS A 65 17.64 -22.26 14.05
C LYS A 65 18.74 -22.62 13.07
N LYS A 66 19.74 -21.75 12.94
CA LYS A 66 21.02 -22.15 12.38
C LYS A 66 21.76 -23.00 13.40
#